data_AF-A0A0C9Z2L4-F1
#
_entry.id   AF-A0A0C9Z2L4-F1
#
_cell.length_a   1.000
_cell.length_b   1.000
_cell.length_c   1.000
_cell.angle_alpha   90.00
_cell.angle_beta   90.00
_cell.angle_gamma   90.00
#
_symmetry.space_group_name_H-M   'P 1'
#
loop_
_entity.id
_entity.type
_entity.pdbx_description
1 polymer ?
#
loop_
_entity_poly.entity_id
_entity_poly.type
_entity_poly.pdbx_seq_one_letter_code
_entity_poly.pdbx_strand_id
1 'polypeptide(L)'
;LGMEPVTSRAEAATVCASSIQLVMESTWKALQCMAERMAQNAEEVGLDTTHIRVNGHPSQKLTEKWIGPYKILSVKPNAVELHLLKSLCIHPVVNVSCVKPYRGP
;
A
#
# COMPACT_ATOMS: atom_id res chain seq x y z
N LEU A 1 21.25 27.51 38.70
CA LEU A 1 22.14 26.86 37.72
C LEU A 1 21.29 25.92 36.88
N GLY A 2 21.07 26.26 35.60
CA GLY A 2 20.44 25.36 34.64
C GLY A 2 21.31 25.31 33.41
N MET A 3 22.16 24.28 33.31
CA MET A 3 22.90 23.99 32.08
C MET A 3 22.02 23.07 31.25
N GLU A 4 21.45 23.59 30.17
CA GLU A 4 20.91 22.74 29.11
C GLU A 4 22.02 21.85 28.56
N PRO A 5 21.76 20.57 28.28
CA PRO A 5 22.77 19.67 27.75
C PRO A 5 23.10 20.10 26.31
N VAL A 6 24.34 20.55 26.09
CA VAL A 6 24.90 20.77 24.75
C VAL A 6 25.17 19.40 24.15
N THR A 7 24.12 18.78 23.59
CA THR A 7 24.29 17.59 22.76
C THR A 7 25.10 18.00 21.54
N SER A 8 26.20 17.28 21.28
CA SER A 8 27.02 17.56 20.12
C SER A 8 26.21 17.30 18.85
N ARG A 9 26.39 18.14 17.82
CA ARG A 9 25.69 18.00 16.52
C ARG A 9 25.85 16.59 15.93
N ALA A 10 26.98 15.92 16.21
CA ALA A 10 27.23 14.55 15.78
C ALA A 10 26.34 13.52 16.50
N GLU A 11 26.16 13.65 17.82
CA GLU A 11 25.26 12.77 18.60
C GLU A 11 23.80 12.96 18.19
N ALA A 12 23.37 14.20 17.97
CA ALA A 12 22.03 14.46 17.47
C ALA A 12 21.79 13.82 16.09
N ALA A 13 22.80 13.84 15.21
CA ALA A 13 22.71 13.23 13.89
C ALA A 13 22.66 11.70 13.96
N THR A 14 23.42 11.05 14.84
CA THR A 14 23.38 9.57 15.00
C THR A 14 22.07 9.09 15.59
N VAL A 15 21.50 9.82 16.55
CA VAL A 15 20.16 9.55 17.11
C VAL A 15 19.09 9.67 16.03
N CYS A 16 19.15 10.72 15.20
CA CYS A 16 18.23 10.91 14.08
C CYS A 16 18.35 9.76 13.06
N ALA A 17 19.57 9.40 12.66
CA ALA A 17 19.82 8.29 11.73
C ALA A 17 19.28 6.96 12.26
N SER A 18 19.54 6.64 13.53
CA SER A 18 19.05 5.42 14.17
C SER A 18 17.52 5.39 14.23
N SER A 19 16.90 6.54 14.49
CA SER A 19 15.44 6.68 14.52
C SER A 19 14.82 6.47 13.13
N ILE A 20 15.43 7.02 12.08
CA ILE A 20 14.99 6.81 10.69
C ILE A 20 15.10 5.33 10.32
N GLN A 21 16.23 4.68 10.64
CA GLN A 21 16.42 3.26 10.36
C GLN A 21 15.37 2.40 11.06
N LEU A 22 15.06 2.68 12.34
CA LEU A 22 14.02 1.97 13.09
C LEU A 22 12.63 2.13 12.43
N VAL A 23 12.29 3.33 11.97
CA VAL A 23 11.01 3.59 11.26
C VAL A 23 10.96 2.84 9.94
N MET A 24 12.07 2.80 9.19
CA MET A 24 12.12 2.06 7.93
C MET A 24 11.96 0.56 8.13
N GLU A 25 12.64 -0.02 9.12
CA GLU A 25 12.57 -1.45 9.40
C GLU A 25 11.17 -1.87 9.88
N SER A 26 10.59 -1.10 10.79
CA SER A 26 9.22 -1.35 11.27
C SER A 26 8.19 -1.23 10.15
N THR A 27 8.34 -0.24 9.26
CA THR A 27 7.48 -0.07 8.09
C THR A 27 7.61 -1.26 7.13
N TRP A 28 8.84 -1.71 6.85
CA TRP A 28 9.07 -2.89 6.00
C TRP A 28 8.41 -4.14 6.57
N LYS A 29 8.58 -4.39 7.88
CA LYS A 29 7.93 -5.52 8.57
C LYS A 29 6.40 -5.43 8.49
N ALA A 30 5.83 -4.25 8.70
CA ALA A 30 4.38 -4.05 8.60
C ALA A 30 3.84 -4.35 7.19
N LEU A 31 4.54 -3.87 6.15
CA LEU A 31 4.23 -4.16 4.75
C LEU A 31 4.28 -5.66 4.45
N GLN A 32 5.31 -6.34 4.94
CA GLN A 32 5.46 -7.78 4.77
C GLN A 32 4.33 -8.57 5.47
N CYS A 33 3.98 -8.23 6.71
CA CYS A 33 2.84 -8.85 7.40
C CYS A 33 1.51 -8.60 6.68
N MET A 34 1.32 -7.41 6.08
CA MET A 34 0.13 -7.13 5.27
C MET A 34 0.08 -8.01 4.02
N ALA A 35 1.21 -8.14 3.32
CA ALA A 35 1.35 -9.00 2.15
C ALA A 35 1.02 -10.46 2.49
N GLU A 36 1.58 -11.00 3.57
CA GLU A 36 1.31 -12.36 4.04
C GLU A 36 -0.17 -12.57 4.37
N ARG A 37 -0.79 -11.60 5.06
CA ARG A 37 -2.23 -11.65 5.37
C ARG A 37 -3.10 -11.63 4.12
N MET A 38 -2.71 -10.88 3.08
CA MET A 38 -3.46 -10.89 1.81
C MET A 38 -3.31 -12.22 1.08
N ALA A 39 -2.10 -12.79 1.04
CA ALA A 39 -1.87 -14.10 0.45
C ALA A 39 -2.66 -15.22 1.16
N GLN A 40 -2.86 -15.12 2.48
CA GLN A 40 -3.58 -16.12 3.26
C GLN A 40 -5.11 -16.01 3.18
N ASN A 41 -5.66 -14.80 3.03
CA ASN A 41 -7.08 -14.55 3.26
C ASN A 41 -7.87 -14.09 2.04
N ALA A 42 -7.21 -13.68 0.95
CA ALA A 42 -7.89 -13.11 -0.22
C ALA A 42 -7.45 -13.82 -1.50
N GLU A 43 -8.33 -14.68 -2.03
CA GLU A 43 -8.20 -15.17 -3.41
C GLU A 43 -8.57 -14.05 -4.41
N GLU A 44 -9.47 -13.16 -4.00
CA GLU A 44 -9.98 -12.05 -4.80
C GLU A 44 -9.95 -10.72 -4.03
N VAL A 45 -9.60 -9.64 -4.74
CA VAL A 45 -9.49 -8.28 -4.17
C VAL A 45 -10.20 -7.24 -5.03
N GLY A 46 -10.77 -6.24 -4.36
CA GLY A 46 -11.28 -5.02 -4.97
C GLY A 46 -10.18 -4.01 -5.24
N LEU A 47 -10.20 -3.37 -6.42
CA LEU A 47 -9.27 -2.31 -6.78
C LEU A 47 -9.89 -0.93 -6.55
N ASP A 48 -9.15 -0.04 -5.87
CA ASP A 48 -9.54 1.36 -5.68
C ASP A 48 -9.42 2.14 -6.99
N THR A 49 -10.49 2.82 -7.39
CA THR A 49 -10.57 3.57 -8.65
C THR A 49 -10.53 5.08 -8.50
N THR A 50 -10.24 5.58 -7.30
CA THR A 50 -10.19 7.03 -7.00
C THR A 50 -9.26 7.78 -7.97
N HIS A 51 -8.18 7.13 -8.43
CA HIS A 51 -7.20 7.69 -9.36
C HIS A 51 -7.18 7.02 -10.73
N ILE A 52 -8.15 6.16 -11.04
CA ILE A 52 -8.19 5.39 -12.28
C ILE A 52 -9.24 5.97 -13.21
N ARG A 53 -8.83 6.42 -14.39
CA ARG A 53 -9.74 6.87 -15.43
C ARG A 53 -10.27 5.64 -16.16
N VAL A 54 -11.40 5.11 -15.69
CA VAL A 54 -12.08 4.04 -16.40
C VAL A 54 -13.01 4.67 -17.45
N ASN A 55 -12.74 4.41 -18.72
CA ASN A 55 -13.53 4.95 -19.83
C ASN A 55 -14.97 4.40 -19.77
N GLY A 56 -15.98 5.27 -19.83
CA GLY A 56 -17.40 4.89 -19.88
C GLY A 56 -18.17 4.98 -18.55
N HIS A 57 -17.56 5.41 -17.45
CA HIS A 57 -18.26 5.59 -16.17
C HIS A 57 -18.91 6.97 -16.03
N PRO A 58 -20.05 7.07 -15.29
CA PRO A 58 -20.67 8.35 -14.97
C PRO A 58 -19.72 9.23 -14.14
N SER A 59 -19.97 10.54 -14.11
CA SER A 59 -19.18 11.54 -13.36
C SER A 59 -18.66 11.02 -12.02
N GLN A 60 -17.40 11.34 -11.68
CA GLN A 60 -16.62 10.84 -10.54
C GLN A 60 -17.35 10.78 -9.17
N LYS A 61 -18.41 11.58 -8.99
CA LYS A 61 -19.27 11.58 -7.79
C LYS A 61 -20.15 10.34 -7.62
N LEU A 62 -20.43 9.60 -8.70
CA LEU A 62 -21.33 8.43 -8.71
C LEU A 62 -20.58 7.13 -9.08
N THR A 63 -19.27 7.18 -9.22
CA THR A 63 -18.46 5.98 -9.52
C THR A 63 -18.26 5.18 -8.24
N GLU A 64 -18.51 3.87 -8.31
CA GLU A 64 -18.17 2.96 -7.22
C GLU A 64 -16.66 3.05 -6.94
N LYS A 65 -16.31 3.28 -5.67
CA LYS A 65 -14.92 3.47 -5.24
C LYS A 65 -14.05 2.22 -5.47
N TRP A 66 -14.68 1.05 -5.51
CA TRP A 66 -14.01 -0.24 -5.65
C TRP A 66 -14.59 -0.96 -6.85
N ILE A 67 -13.74 -1.42 -7.76
CA ILE A 67 -14.16 -2.22 -8.91
C ILE A 67 -13.68 -3.66 -8.72
N GLY A 68 -14.62 -4.58 -8.91
CA GLY A 68 -14.44 -6.00 -9.23
C GLY A 68 -13.69 -6.86 -8.22
N PRO A 69 -14.00 -8.15 -8.12
CA PRO A 69 -13.04 -9.12 -7.59
C PRO A 69 -11.98 -9.41 -8.66
N TYR A 70 -10.72 -9.09 -8.37
CA TYR A 70 -9.56 -9.46 -9.18
C TYR A 70 -8.74 -10.52 -8.46
N LYS A 71 -8.30 -11.54 -9.21
CA LYS A 71 -7.43 -12.59 -8.67
C LYS A 71 -6.02 -12.07 -8.44
N ILE A 72 -5.45 -12.43 -7.30
CA ILE A 72 -4.04 -12.15 -6.98
C ILE A 72 -3.16 -13.18 -7.71
N LEU A 73 -2.19 -12.69 -8.48
CA LEU A 73 -1.16 -13.52 -9.12
C LEU A 73 0.10 -13.61 -8.27
N SER A 74 0.51 -12.50 -7.68
CA SER A 74 1.71 -12.41 -6.84
C SER A 74 1.56 -11.31 -5.80
N VAL A 75 2.10 -11.54 -4.60
CA VAL A 75 2.14 -10.53 -3.54
C VAL A 75 3.58 -10.16 -3.24
N LYS A 76 3.88 -8.86 -3.34
CA LYS A 76 5.12 -8.23 -2.91
C LYS A 76 4.82 -7.36 -1.68
N PRO A 77 5.80 -7.03 -0.83
CA PRO A 77 5.57 -6.28 0.40
C PRO A 77 4.78 -4.97 0.21
N ASN A 78 5.05 -4.21 -0.86
CA ASN A 78 4.38 -2.93 -1.15
C ASN A 78 3.45 -2.98 -2.36
N ALA A 79 3.38 -4.10 -3.07
CA ALA A 79 2.61 -4.18 -4.32
C ALA A 79 1.99 -5.56 -4.54
N VAL A 80 0.83 -5.59 -5.17
CA VAL A 80 0.12 -6.81 -5.54
C VAL A 80 -0.01 -6.85 -7.06
N GLU A 81 0.32 -7.98 -7.64
CA GLU A 81 0.07 -8.25 -9.05
C GLU A 81 -1.30 -8.90 -9.19
N LEU A 82 -2.16 -8.26 -9.98
CA LEU A 82 -3.54 -8.66 -10.20
C LEU A 82 -3.73 -9.16 -11.62
N HIS A 83 -4.61 -10.15 -11.75
CA HIS A 83 -5.10 -10.58 -13.05
C HIS A 83 -6.14 -9.58 -13.57
N LEU A 84 -5.65 -8.50 -14.20
CA LEU A 84 -6.49 -7.47 -14.82
C LEU A 84 -6.81 -7.81 -16.28
N LEU A 85 -8.02 -7.42 -16.71
CA LEU A 85 -8.40 -7.46 -18.12
C LEU A 85 -7.56 -6.45 -18.90
N LYS A 86 -7.02 -6.88 -20.05
CA LYS A 86 -6.21 -6.02 -20.93
C LYS A 86 -6.95 -4.77 -21.43
N SER A 87 -8.28 -4.80 -21.42
CA SER A 87 -9.14 -3.67 -21.80
C SER A 87 -9.07 -2.48 -20.83
N LEU A 88 -8.65 -2.70 -19.57
CA LEU A 88 -8.58 -1.63 -18.58
C LEU A 88 -7.38 -0.69 -18.80
N CYS A 89 -6.35 -1.11 -19.55
CA CYS A 89 -5.10 -0.36 -19.76
C CYS A 89 -4.42 0.11 -18.46
N ILE A 90 -4.68 -0.57 -17.33
CA ILE A 90 -4.05 -0.33 -16.02
C ILE A 90 -2.85 -1.28 -15.90
N HIS A 91 -1.76 -0.82 -15.28
CA HIS A 91 -0.67 -1.72 -14.93
C HIS A 91 -1.16 -2.81 -13.95
N PRO A 92 -0.84 -4.10 -14.19
CA PRO A 92 -1.33 -5.21 -13.37
C PRO A 92 -0.77 -5.18 -11.94
N VAL A 93 0.33 -4.46 -11.71
CA VAL A 93 0.95 -4.30 -10.39
C VAL A 93 0.46 -3.01 -9.75
N VAL A 94 -0.22 -3.13 -8.63
CA VAL A 94 -0.83 -2.02 -7.88
C VAL A 94 -0.32 -1.99 -6.44
N ASN A 95 -0.35 -0.82 -5.79
CA ASN A 95 0.08 -0.71 -4.39
C ASN A 95 -0.91 -1.47 -3.47
N VAL A 96 -0.38 -2.07 -2.39
CA VAL A 96 -1.18 -2.76 -1.35
C VAL A 96 -2.25 -1.86 -0.70
N SER A 97 -2.07 -0.53 -0.70
CA SER A 97 -3.07 0.43 -0.19
C SER A 97 -4.26 0.64 -1.12
N CYS A 98 -4.10 0.34 -2.40
CA CYS A 98 -5.13 0.50 -3.43
C CYS A 98 -5.97 -0.75 -3.62
N VAL A 99 -5.71 -1.80 -2.82
CA VAL A 99 -6.45 -3.06 -2.87
C VAL A 99 -7.12 -3.34 -1.55
N LYS A 100 -8.29 -3.97 -1.60
CA LYS A 100 -9.01 -4.39 -0.41
C LYS A 100 -9.46 -5.84 -0.59
N PRO A 101 -9.35 -6.71 0.43
CA PRO A 101 -9.92 -8.05 0.38
C PRO A 101 -11.40 -7.98 -0.02
N TYR A 102 -11.77 -8.70 -1.07
CA TYR A 102 -13.15 -8.78 -1.49
C TYR A 102 -13.90 -9.68 -0.51
N ARG A 103 -14.90 -9.13 0.17
CA ARG A 103 -15.86 -9.91 0.94
C ARG A 103 -17.11 -9.92 0.08
N GLY A 104 -17.51 -11.10 -0.40
CA GLY A 104 -18.68 -11.26 -1.27
C GLY A 104 -19.97 -10.66 -0.66
N PRO A 105 -21.03 -10.52 -1.47
CA PRO A 105 -22.32 -9.99 -1.03
C PRO A 105 -22.99 -10.85 0.06
#